data_AF-A0A6L6X8W0-F1
#
_entry.id   AF-A0A6L6X8W0-F1
#
_cell.length_a   1.000
_cell.length_b   1.000
_cell.length_c   1.000
_cell.angle_alpha   90.00
_cell.angle_beta   90.00
_cell.angle_gamma   90.00
#
_symmetry.space_group_name_H-M   'P 1'
#
loop_
_entity.id
_entity.type
_entity.pdbx_description
1 polymer ?
#
loop_
_entity_poly.entity_id
_entity_poly.type
_entity_poly.pdbx_seq_one_letter_code
_entity_poly.pdbx_strand_id
1 'polypeptide(L)'
;MCVICTRLGAALERFYHTVGELMLPAGEPCHVDEDVLWAASGRGNLVTGHRRDALVGTSWCGQQLSGPNPDACNECAACRRIWQEAEVARQTYTLPQAREYARRWDQRHEDGLGAFDDRAGALRPGDAYTLSGCAETHHVIARADRTRTSHTDLIVYLATEDRITDVRIHRHRLVTLQRPSHARDTLLQLL
;
A
#
# COMPACT_ATOMS: atom_id res chain seq x y z
N MET A 1 1.04 -38.48 -24.05
CA MET A 1 0.39 -37.76 -22.95
C MET A 1 -0.46 -38.77 -22.17
N CYS A 2 -0.31 -38.92 -20.86
CA CYS A 2 -1.04 -39.96 -20.12
C CYS A 2 -2.43 -39.49 -19.69
N VAL A 3 -3.33 -40.44 -19.37
CA VAL A 3 -4.73 -40.16 -18.98
C VAL A 3 -4.83 -39.19 -17.80
N ILE A 4 -3.86 -39.22 -16.88
CA ILE A 4 -3.80 -38.29 -15.74
C ILE A 4 -3.48 -36.87 -16.20
N CYS A 5 -2.53 -36.69 -17.11
CA CYS A 5 -2.20 -35.37 -17.69
C CYS A 5 -3.36 -34.80 -18.51
N THR A 6 -4.08 -35.63 -19.27
CA THR A 6 -5.26 -35.20 -20.04
C THR A 6 -6.42 -34.80 -19.13
N ARG A 7 -6.64 -35.54 -18.04
CA ARG A 7 -7.65 -35.19 -17.02
C ARG A 7 -7.30 -33.90 -16.27
N LEU A 8 -6.02 -33.70 -15.95
CA LEU A 8 -5.55 -32.46 -15.32
C LEU A 8 -5.69 -31.27 -16.27
N GLY A 9 -5.31 -31.41 -17.54
CA GLY A 9 -5.49 -30.37 -18.55
C GLY A 9 -6.95 -29.97 -18.72
N ALA A 10 -7.84 -30.96 -18.84
CA ALA A 10 -9.28 -30.70 -18.94
C ALA A 10 -9.88 -30.10 -17.65
N ALA A 11 -9.33 -30.41 -16.47
CA ALA A 11 -9.74 -29.80 -15.22
C ALA A 11 -9.27 -28.34 -15.10
N LEU A 12 -8.05 -28.05 -15.54
CA LEU A 12 -7.52 -26.69 -15.63
C LEU A 12 -8.29 -25.85 -16.65
N GLU A 13 -8.58 -26.37 -17.83
CA GLU A 13 -9.40 -25.67 -18.83
C GLU A 13 -10.80 -25.35 -18.31
N ARG A 14 -11.48 -26.32 -17.66
CA ARG A 14 -12.77 -26.07 -17.02
C ARG A 14 -12.65 -25.02 -15.92
N PHE A 15 -11.61 -25.09 -15.09
CA PHE A 15 -11.35 -24.09 -14.07
C PHE A 15 -11.14 -22.69 -14.69
N TYR A 16 -10.32 -22.57 -15.74
CA TYR A 16 -10.10 -21.29 -16.44
C TYR A 16 -11.39 -20.76 -17.10
N HIS A 17 -12.22 -21.64 -17.67
CA HIS A 17 -13.50 -21.25 -18.25
C HIS A 17 -14.48 -20.75 -17.17
N THR A 18 -14.55 -21.44 -16.03
CA THR A 18 -15.39 -21.03 -14.90
C THR A 18 -14.86 -19.76 -14.20
N VAL A 19 -13.55 -19.55 -14.18
CA VAL A 19 -12.92 -18.33 -13.66
C VAL A 19 -13.07 -17.16 -14.62
N GLY A 20 -13.10 -17.38 -15.93
CA GLY A 20 -13.43 -16.35 -16.92
C GLY A 20 -14.88 -15.87 -16.84
N GLU A 21 -15.78 -16.70 -16.31
CA GLU A 21 -17.20 -16.37 -16.05
C GLU A 21 -17.45 -15.84 -14.63
N LEU A 22 -16.45 -15.90 -13.75
CA LEU A 22 -16.52 -15.31 -12.42
C LEU A 22 -16.43 -13.80 -12.56
N MET A 23 -17.59 -13.14 -12.58
CA MET A 23 -17.66 -11.72 -12.27
C MET A 23 -17.13 -11.56 -10.85
N LEU A 24 -15.89 -11.09 -10.74
CA LEU A 24 -15.38 -10.59 -9.47
C LEU A 24 -16.36 -9.50 -9.03
N PRO A 25 -16.83 -9.52 -7.76
CA PRO A 25 -17.62 -8.42 -7.24
C PRO A 25 -16.84 -7.12 -7.52
N ALA A 26 -17.57 -6.03 -7.77
CA ALA A 26 -16.94 -4.72 -7.89
C ALA A 26 -15.93 -4.57 -6.75
N GLY A 27 -14.66 -4.36 -7.11
CA GLY A 27 -13.57 -4.38 -6.14
C GLY A 27 -13.94 -3.45 -5.00
N GLU A 28 -13.93 -3.96 -3.77
CA GLU A 28 -14.06 -3.11 -2.60
C GLU A 28 -12.92 -2.07 -2.65
N PRO A 29 -13.15 -0.81 -2.23
CA PRO A 29 -12.09 0.16 -2.10
C PRO A 29 -10.97 -0.48 -1.30
N CYS A 30 -9.74 -0.28 -1.74
CA CYS A 30 -8.62 -1.02 -1.18
C CYS A 30 -8.62 -0.87 0.35
N HIS A 31 -8.66 -1.98 1.09
CA HIS A 31 -8.57 -1.95 2.55
C HIS A 31 -7.21 -1.38 2.93
N VAL A 32 -7.17 -0.08 3.16
CA VAL A 32 -6.07 0.56 3.84
C VAL A 32 -6.26 0.23 5.32
N ASP A 33 -5.21 -0.24 6.00
CA ASP A 33 -5.19 -0.48 7.46
C ASP A 33 -5.26 0.87 8.22
N GLU A 34 -6.26 1.69 7.91
CA GLU A 34 -6.10 3.15 7.95
C GLU A 34 -6.29 3.77 9.34
N ASP A 35 -6.98 3.10 10.25
CA ASP A 35 -7.43 3.77 11.48
C ASP A 35 -7.18 2.98 12.77
N VAL A 36 -6.47 1.86 12.70
CA VAL A 36 -6.18 1.11 13.92
C VAL A 36 -5.05 1.78 14.68
N LEU A 37 -5.38 2.35 15.84
CA LEU A 37 -4.39 2.85 16.78
C LEU A 37 -3.60 1.69 17.40
N TRP A 38 -2.34 1.91 17.76
CA TRP A 38 -1.43 0.87 18.25
C TRP A 38 -1.14 1.02 19.74
N ALA A 39 -0.91 -0.09 20.43
CA ALA A 39 -0.40 -0.09 21.79
C ALA A 39 1.09 0.24 21.82
N ALA A 40 1.52 1.01 22.83
CA ALA A 40 2.93 1.22 23.12
C ALA A 40 3.55 -0.04 23.76
N SER A 41 4.80 -0.32 23.45
CA SER A 41 5.56 -1.42 24.06
C SER A 41 5.79 -1.17 25.55
N GLY A 42 5.61 -2.22 26.36
CA GLY A 42 5.96 -2.21 27.79
C GLY A 42 4.96 -1.50 28.72
N ARG A 43 3.96 -0.78 28.21
CA ARG A 43 2.84 -0.21 28.99
C ARG A 43 1.58 -0.10 28.14
N GLY A 44 0.61 -1.00 28.34
CA GLY A 44 -0.68 -0.95 27.65
C GLY A 44 -1.71 -0.15 28.44
N ASN A 45 -1.80 1.16 28.21
CA ASN A 45 -3.08 1.83 28.46
C ASN A 45 -3.99 1.50 27.27
N LEU A 46 -4.89 0.53 27.45
CA LEU A 46 -5.78 0.09 26.35
C LEU A 46 -6.71 1.21 25.89
N VAL A 47 -6.96 2.23 26.71
CA VAL A 47 -7.84 3.36 26.38
C VAL A 47 -7.18 4.38 25.44
N THR A 48 -5.85 4.45 25.42
CA THR A 48 -5.10 5.38 24.58
C THR A 48 -4.23 4.62 23.59
N GLY A 49 -4.50 4.82 22.32
CA GLY A 49 -3.72 4.25 21.24
C GLY A 49 -2.78 5.28 20.60
N HIS A 50 -1.79 4.79 19.90
CA HIS A 50 -0.75 5.57 19.24
C HIS A 50 -0.88 5.42 17.73
N ARG A 51 -0.88 6.55 17.02
CA ARG A 51 -0.83 6.52 15.56
C ARG A 51 0.55 6.12 15.11
N ARG A 52 0.60 5.16 14.19
CA ARG A 52 1.84 4.65 13.61
C ARG A 52 2.36 5.62 12.56
N ASP A 53 3.67 5.82 12.56
CA ASP A 53 4.41 6.47 11.48
C ASP A 53 4.92 5.36 10.55
N ALA A 54 4.49 5.34 9.29
CA ALA A 54 4.91 4.32 8.34
C ALA A 54 6.41 4.43 7.99
N LEU A 55 6.98 5.63 7.97
CA LEU A 55 8.37 5.89 7.58
C LEU A 55 9.34 5.36 8.63
N VAL A 56 9.09 5.71 9.89
CA VAL A 56 9.97 5.39 11.02
C VAL A 56 9.47 4.18 11.78
N GLY A 57 8.33 3.60 11.39
CA GLY A 57 7.68 2.40 11.96
C GLY A 57 7.72 2.30 13.48
N THR A 58 7.63 3.45 14.12
CA THR A 58 7.32 3.70 15.53
C THR A 58 5.99 4.46 15.53
N SER A 59 5.55 4.94 16.69
CA SER A 59 4.50 5.96 16.71
C SER A 59 5.02 7.34 16.30
N TRP A 60 4.14 8.23 15.87
CA TRP A 60 4.47 9.64 15.63
C TRP A 60 5.06 10.36 16.85
N CYS A 61 4.74 9.92 18.07
CA CYS A 61 5.37 10.45 19.29
C CYS A 61 6.66 9.74 19.71
N GLY A 62 7.24 8.90 18.83
CA GLY A 62 8.51 8.22 19.02
C GLY A 62 8.45 6.94 19.87
N GLN A 63 7.30 6.59 20.44
CA GLN A 63 7.13 5.33 21.18
C GLN A 63 7.26 4.11 20.27
N GLN A 64 7.89 3.06 20.80
CA GLN A 64 7.90 1.76 20.16
C GLN A 64 6.51 1.12 20.27
N LEU A 65 6.05 0.48 19.20
CA LEU A 65 4.73 -0.12 19.10
C LEU A 65 4.82 -1.64 19.26
N SER A 66 3.84 -2.24 19.95
CA SER A 66 3.76 -3.69 20.18
C SER A 66 2.76 -4.39 19.27
N GLY A 67 1.63 -3.75 18.98
CA GLY A 67 0.59 -4.29 18.11
C GLY A 67 -0.63 -3.37 17.99
N PRO A 68 -1.60 -3.73 17.12
CA PRO A 68 -2.88 -3.05 17.04
C PRO A 68 -3.59 -3.01 18.40
N ASN A 69 -4.23 -1.89 18.72
CA ASN A 69 -5.05 -1.69 19.92
C ASN A 69 -6.47 -1.27 19.48
N PRO A 70 -7.33 -2.23 19.10
CA PRO A 70 -8.69 -1.94 18.65
C PRO A 70 -9.57 -1.33 19.75
N ASP A 71 -9.21 -1.52 21.02
CA ASP A 71 -9.95 -1.01 22.17
C ASP A 71 -9.59 0.45 22.53
N ALA A 72 -8.65 1.06 21.80
CA ALA A 72 -8.26 2.44 22.00
C ALA A 72 -9.38 3.41 21.61
N CYS A 73 -10.05 3.98 22.62
CA CYS A 73 -11.05 5.02 22.39
C CYS A 73 -10.44 6.41 22.13
N ASN A 74 -9.16 6.62 22.44
CA ASN A 74 -8.48 7.91 22.31
C ASN A 74 -7.13 7.79 21.62
N GLU A 75 -6.81 8.74 20.74
CA GLU A 75 -5.45 8.90 20.20
C GLU A 75 -4.57 9.68 21.18
N CYS A 76 -3.31 9.24 21.33
CA CYS A 76 -2.27 9.97 22.05
C CYS A 76 -2.16 11.42 21.53
N ALA A 77 -2.31 12.40 22.42
CA ALA A 77 -2.33 13.82 22.04
C ALA A 77 -1.08 14.28 21.26
N ALA A 78 0.10 13.74 21.61
CA ALA A 78 1.34 14.03 20.89
C ALA A 78 1.35 13.42 19.47
N CYS A 79 0.84 12.18 19.31
CA CYS A 79 0.68 11.58 17.99
C CYS A 79 -0.25 12.44 17.12
N ARG A 80 -1.41 12.81 17.67
CA ARG A 80 -2.43 13.60 16.96
C ARG A 80 -1.85 14.93 16.45
N ARG A 81 -1.15 15.67 17.31
CA ARG A 81 -0.55 16.97 16.94
C ARG A 81 0.46 16.82 15.81
N ILE A 82 1.42 15.90 15.96
CA ILE A 82 2.49 15.71 14.98
C ILE A 82 1.93 15.20 13.65
N TRP A 83 0.96 14.28 13.70
CA TRP A 83 0.28 13.79 12.51
C TRP A 83 -0.47 14.91 11.78
N GLN A 84 -1.19 15.78 12.49
CA GLN A 84 -1.87 16.93 11.88
C GLN A 84 -0.89 17.89 11.19
N GLU A 85 0.25 18.18 11.82
CA GLU A 85 1.32 19.00 11.23
C GLU A 85 1.88 18.35 9.96
N ALA A 86 2.14 17.04 10.00
CA ALA A 86 2.60 16.27 8.84
C ALA A 86 1.54 16.22 7.73
N GLU A 87 0.26 16.12 8.07
CA GLU A 87 -0.84 16.09 7.12
C GLU A 87 -0.98 17.42 6.38
N VAL A 88 -0.83 18.55 7.09
CA VAL A 88 -0.76 19.88 6.45
C VAL A 88 0.42 19.94 5.46
N ALA A 89 1.58 19.42 5.84
CA ALA A 89 2.74 19.38 4.94
C ALA A 89 2.49 18.48 3.72
N ARG A 90 1.90 17.29 3.91
CA ARG A 90 1.52 16.37 2.83
C ARG A 90 0.58 17.04 1.83
N GLN A 91 -0.47 17.70 2.33
CA GLN A 91 -1.45 18.39 1.49
C GLN A 91 -0.85 19.59 0.75
N THR A 92 0.05 20.33 1.41
CA THR A 92 0.63 21.55 0.83
C THR A 92 1.71 21.23 -0.21
N TYR A 93 2.59 20.27 0.06
CA TYR A 93 3.81 20.07 -0.72
C TYR A 93 3.81 18.76 -1.51
N THR A 94 3.33 17.66 -0.93
CA THR A 94 3.45 16.33 -1.54
C THR A 94 2.27 16.02 -2.48
N LEU A 95 1.05 16.37 -2.09
CA LEU A 95 -0.17 16.05 -2.83
C LEU A 95 -0.18 16.65 -4.26
N PRO A 96 0.19 17.93 -4.48
CA PRO A 96 0.25 18.48 -5.84
C PRO A 96 1.23 17.72 -6.76
N GLN A 97 2.35 17.27 -6.21
CA GLN A 97 3.36 16.53 -6.95
C GLN A 97 2.92 15.10 -7.24
N ALA A 98 2.26 14.44 -6.29
CA ALA A 98 1.68 13.11 -6.47
C ALA A 98 0.58 13.12 -7.55
N ARG A 99 -0.30 14.13 -7.54
CA ARG A 99 -1.30 14.35 -8.61
C ARG A 99 -0.64 14.47 -9.97
N GLU A 100 0.36 15.34 -10.09
CA GLU A 100 1.07 15.54 -11.35
C GLU A 100 1.77 14.26 -11.82
N TYR A 101 2.40 13.54 -10.90
CA TYR A 101 3.05 12.27 -11.20
C TYR A 101 2.07 11.24 -11.75
N ALA A 102 0.89 11.11 -11.11
CA ALA A 102 -0.17 10.21 -11.52
C ALA A 102 -0.75 10.61 -12.88
N ARG A 103 -1.00 11.89 -13.16
CA ARG A 103 -1.44 12.35 -14.50
C ARG A 103 -0.47 11.99 -15.61
N ARG A 104 0.84 12.09 -15.33
CA ARG A 104 1.89 11.69 -16.28
C ARG A 104 2.03 10.17 -16.39
N TRP A 105 1.37 9.40 -15.54
CA TRP A 105 1.40 7.95 -15.57
C TRP A 105 0.61 7.40 -16.76
N ASP A 106 -0.58 7.97 -17.01
CA ASP A 106 -1.42 7.60 -18.15
C ASP A 106 -0.71 7.87 -19.48
N GLN A 107 0.02 9.00 -19.58
CA GLN A 107 0.85 9.33 -20.75
C GLN A 107 2.01 8.35 -20.92
N ARG A 108 2.61 7.87 -19.82
CA ARG A 108 3.71 6.91 -19.84
C ARG A 108 3.27 5.49 -20.21
N HIS A 109 1.97 5.19 -20.14
CA HIS A 109 1.43 3.91 -20.59
C HIS A 109 1.69 3.67 -22.08
N GLU A 110 1.73 4.74 -22.87
CA GLU A 110 2.03 4.71 -24.31
C GLU A 110 3.54 4.52 -24.58
N ASP A 111 4.41 4.88 -23.63
CA ASP A 111 5.88 4.89 -23.76
C ASP A 111 6.58 3.59 -23.28
N GLY A 112 5.82 2.53 -22.99
CA GLY A 112 6.37 1.22 -22.63
C GLY A 112 6.56 1.00 -21.12
N LEU A 113 5.48 1.11 -20.35
CA LEU A 113 5.41 0.59 -18.98
C LEU A 113 5.48 -0.94 -18.98
N GLY A 114 6.37 -1.50 -18.15
CA GLY A 114 6.32 -2.92 -17.84
C GLY A 114 5.26 -3.17 -16.78
N ALA A 115 4.21 -3.92 -17.12
CA ALA A 115 3.26 -4.47 -16.15
C ALA A 115 3.62 -5.94 -15.86
N PHE A 116 3.79 -6.27 -14.59
CA PHE A 116 4.12 -7.64 -14.17
C PHE A 116 3.61 -7.90 -12.75
N ASP A 117 3.35 -9.18 -12.46
CA ASP A 117 2.94 -9.60 -11.12
C ASP A 117 4.16 -9.88 -10.25
N ASP A 118 4.12 -9.40 -9.01
CA ASP A 118 5.13 -9.66 -7.99
C ASP A 118 4.49 -9.64 -6.59
N ARG A 119 5.32 -9.72 -5.56
CA ARG A 119 4.95 -9.59 -4.17
C ARG A 119 5.06 -8.14 -3.72
N ALA A 120 4.20 -7.70 -2.80
CA ALA A 120 4.20 -6.34 -2.26
C ALA A 120 5.57 -5.89 -1.72
N GLY A 121 6.40 -6.82 -1.22
CA GLY A 121 7.77 -6.51 -0.80
C GLY A 121 8.71 -5.99 -1.91
N ALA A 122 8.33 -6.13 -3.18
CA ALA A 122 9.08 -5.64 -4.34
C ALA A 122 8.73 -4.19 -4.75
N LEU A 123 7.67 -3.62 -4.17
CA LEU A 123 7.21 -2.24 -4.42
C LEU A 123 8.31 -1.24 -4.07
N ARG A 124 8.49 -0.20 -4.89
CA ARG A 124 9.49 0.86 -4.76
C ARG A 124 8.80 2.22 -4.91
N PRO A 125 9.39 3.29 -4.36
CA PRO A 125 8.98 4.65 -4.69
C PRO A 125 8.87 4.86 -6.20
N GLY A 126 7.77 5.44 -6.63
CA GLY A 126 7.44 5.66 -8.04
C GLY A 126 6.77 4.47 -8.73
N ASP A 127 6.59 3.31 -8.10
CA ASP A 127 5.75 2.28 -8.70
C ASP A 127 4.28 2.67 -8.64
N ALA A 128 3.49 2.20 -9.61
CA ALA A 128 2.05 2.08 -9.46
C ALA A 128 1.69 0.60 -9.26
N TYR A 129 0.69 0.32 -8.43
CA TYR A 129 0.26 -1.05 -8.19
C TYR A 129 -1.24 -1.17 -7.98
N THR A 130 -1.78 -2.34 -8.30
CA THR A 130 -3.13 -2.77 -7.94
C THR A 130 -3.03 -3.97 -6.99
N LEU A 131 -3.77 -3.92 -5.89
CA LEU A 131 -3.83 -5.03 -4.94
C LEU A 131 -4.80 -6.10 -5.48
N SER A 132 -4.46 -7.39 -5.42
CA SER A 132 -5.41 -8.43 -5.80
C SER A 132 -6.73 -8.30 -5.01
N GLY A 133 -7.86 -8.18 -5.72
CA GLY A 133 -9.19 -7.94 -5.14
C GLY A 133 -9.63 -6.47 -5.09
N CYS A 134 -8.77 -5.53 -5.49
CA CYS A 134 -9.06 -4.11 -5.57
C CYS A 134 -8.76 -3.61 -6.99
N ALA A 135 -9.70 -2.86 -7.56
CA ALA A 135 -9.57 -2.33 -8.93
C ALA A 135 -8.81 -0.99 -8.98
N GLU A 136 -8.47 -0.43 -7.82
CA GLU A 136 -7.84 0.89 -7.72
C GLU A 136 -6.33 0.79 -7.92
N THR A 137 -5.81 1.74 -8.70
CA THR A 137 -4.38 1.93 -8.89
C THR A 137 -3.85 2.87 -7.81
N HIS A 138 -2.84 2.41 -7.10
CA HIS A 138 -2.16 3.16 -6.06
C HIS A 138 -0.76 3.55 -6.52
N HIS A 139 -0.33 4.77 -6.20
CA HIS A 139 1.01 5.24 -6.54
C HIS A 139 1.87 5.28 -5.28
N VAL A 140 3.00 4.57 -5.29
CA VAL A 140 3.93 4.52 -4.16
C VAL A 140 4.74 5.82 -4.12
N ILE A 141 4.54 6.64 -3.09
CA ILE A 141 5.34 7.84 -2.84
C ILE A 141 6.63 7.45 -2.14
N ALA A 142 6.52 6.67 -1.06
CA ALA A 142 7.66 6.27 -0.25
C ALA A 142 7.48 4.87 0.32
N ARG A 143 8.60 4.24 0.68
CA ARG A 143 8.64 2.95 1.35
C ARG A 143 9.61 3.01 2.52
N ALA A 144 9.17 2.57 3.69
CA ALA A 144 10.10 2.25 4.76
C ALA A 144 10.60 0.81 4.56
N ASP A 145 11.85 0.65 4.13
CA ASP A 145 12.41 -0.69 3.98
C ASP A 145 12.83 -1.26 5.33
N ARG A 146 12.02 -2.18 5.83
CA ARG A 146 12.31 -2.95 7.04
C ARG A 146 12.42 -4.41 6.66
N THR A 147 13.57 -4.78 6.12
CA THR A 147 13.88 -6.11 5.57
C THR A 147 13.60 -7.30 6.52
N ARG A 148 13.47 -7.06 7.83
CA ARG A 148 13.18 -8.09 8.85
C ARG A 148 11.71 -8.19 9.28
N THR A 149 10.81 -7.40 8.69
CA THR A 149 9.38 -7.44 9.04
C THR A 149 8.58 -8.25 8.02
N SER A 150 7.46 -8.85 8.44
CA SER A 150 6.54 -9.58 7.54
C SER A 150 5.72 -8.67 6.64
N HIS A 151 5.85 -7.35 6.81
CA HIS A 151 5.07 -6.32 6.10
C HIS A 151 6.00 -5.35 5.38
N THR A 152 5.44 -4.64 4.41
CA THR A 152 6.03 -3.44 3.83
C THR A 152 5.15 -2.27 4.21
N ASP A 153 5.79 -1.18 4.61
CA ASP A 153 5.11 0.06 5.00
C ASP A 153 5.35 1.09 3.90
N LEU A 154 4.26 1.67 3.42
CA LEU A 154 4.23 2.53 2.25
C LEU A 154 3.52 3.83 2.58
N ILE A 155 3.98 4.92 1.98
CA ILE A 155 3.14 6.09 1.77
C ILE A 155 2.65 6.00 0.33
N VAL A 156 1.34 6.04 0.13
CA VAL A 156 0.73 5.94 -1.19
C VAL A 156 -0.16 7.12 -1.48
N TYR A 157 -0.27 7.46 -2.75
CA TYR A 157 -1.29 8.34 -3.28
C TYR A 157 -2.41 7.51 -3.89
N LEU A 158 -3.64 7.75 -3.41
CA LEU A 158 -4.88 7.16 -3.89
C LEU A 158 -5.50 8.14 -4.89
N ALA A 159 -5.41 7.85 -6.19
CA ALA A 159 -5.84 8.77 -7.23
C ALA A 159 -7.35 9.03 -7.22
N THR A 160 -8.16 8.01 -6.91
CA THR A 160 -9.63 8.11 -6.85
C THR A 160 -10.10 9.05 -5.74
N GLU A 161 -9.42 9.03 -4.60
CA GLU A 161 -9.77 9.83 -3.42
C GLU A 161 -9.00 11.15 -3.34
N ASP A 162 -8.00 11.33 -4.20
CA ASP A 162 -7.08 12.45 -4.17
C ASP A 162 -6.43 12.66 -2.80
N ARG A 163 -5.92 11.56 -2.23
CA ARG A 163 -5.42 11.48 -0.85
C ARG A 163 -4.07 10.79 -0.75
N ILE A 164 -3.25 11.24 0.19
CA ILE A 164 -2.01 10.55 0.60
C ILE A 164 -2.29 9.82 1.91
N THR A 165 -1.89 8.56 1.98
CA THR A 165 -2.12 7.74 3.18
C THR A 165 -0.98 6.77 3.47
N ASP A 166 -0.91 6.35 4.73
CA ASP A 166 0.04 5.38 5.25
C ASP A 166 -0.56 3.97 5.15
N VAL A 167 0.07 3.07 4.39
CA VAL A 167 -0.41 1.71 4.13
C VAL A 167 0.56 0.69 4.66
N ARG A 168 0.02 -0.41 5.21
CA ARG A 168 0.79 -1.59 5.55
C ARG A 168 0.27 -2.79 4.77
N ILE A 169 1.16 -3.47 4.07
CA ILE A 169 0.80 -4.64 3.25
C ILE A 169 1.69 -5.81 3.66
N HIS A 170 1.12 -7.01 3.80
CA HIS A 170 1.93 -8.22 3.95
C HIS A 170 2.88 -8.37 2.77
N ARG A 171 4.18 -8.60 3.03
CA ARG A 171 5.21 -8.64 1.98
C ARG A 171 4.95 -9.66 0.90
N HIS A 172 4.21 -10.73 1.22
CA HIS A 172 3.89 -11.83 0.31
C HIS A 172 2.55 -11.66 -0.43
N ARG A 173 1.81 -10.57 -0.15
CA ARG A 173 0.58 -10.27 -0.90
C ARG A 173 0.92 -10.06 -2.37
N LEU A 174 0.16 -10.69 -3.25
CA LEU A 174 0.32 -10.53 -4.69
C LEU A 174 -0.20 -9.16 -5.12
N VAL A 175 0.55 -8.51 -5.99
CA VAL A 175 0.21 -7.22 -6.59
C VAL A 175 0.57 -7.26 -8.07
N THR A 176 -0.21 -6.58 -8.88
CA THR A 176 0.21 -6.23 -10.24
C THR A 176 0.91 -4.89 -10.15
N LEU A 177 2.15 -4.84 -10.62
CA LEU A 177 3.03 -3.69 -10.52
C LEU A 177 3.28 -3.12 -11.90
N GLN A 178 3.23 -1.80 -11.99
CA GLN A 178 3.65 -1.03 -13.16
C GLN A 178 4.88 -0.22 -12.78
N ARG A 179 5.95 -0.39 -13.56
CA ARG A 179 7.22 0.33 -13.37
C ARG A 179 7.68 0.94 -14.69
N PRO A 180 8.16 2.20 -14.70
CA PRO A 180 8.73 2.79 -15.90
C PRO A 180 10.09 2.17 -16.16
N SER A 181 10.26 1.66 -17.37
CA SER A 181 11.48 1.00 -17.88
C SER A 181 12.74 1.88 -17.78
N HIS A 182 12.55 3.21 -17.67
CA HIS A 182 13.60 4.22 -17.55
C HIS A 182 13.33 5.30 -16.47
N ALA A 183 12.68 4.95 -15.35
CA ALA A 183 12.57 5.90 -14.24
C ALA A 183 13.94 6.09 -13.57
N ARG A 184 14.70 7.11 -13.99
CA ARG A 184 15.70 7.75 -13.13
C ARG A 184 15.02 8.16 -11.83
N ASP A 185 15.58 7.70 -10.71
CA ASP A 185 15.22 7.97 -9.31
C ASP A 185 14.86 9.44 -9.02
N THR A 186 13.67 9.89 -9.41
CA THR A 186 13.24 11.29 -9.26
C THR A 186 11.97 11.38 -8.42
N LEU A 187 11.95 10.69 -7.29
CA LEU A 187 10.99 10.91 -6.19
C LEU A 187 11.68 10.87 -4.82
N LEU A 188 13.02 10.88 -4.78
CA LEU A 188 13.80 10.69 -3.55
C LEU A 188 14.19 11.99 -2.83
N GLN A 189 13.58 13.14 -3.13
CA GLN A 189 13.98 14.43 -2.52
C GLN A 189 12.87 15.17 -1.74
N LEU A 190 11.71 14.57 -1.48
CA LEU A 190 10.53 15.30 -1.01
C LEU A 190 9.91 14.77 0.29
N LEU A 191 10.67 14.00 1.05
CA LEU A 191 10.45 13.72 2.48
C LEU A 191 11.72 14.06 3.25
#